data_AF-A0A822BZH3-F1
#
_entry.id   AF-A0A822BZH3-F1
#
_cell.length_a   1.000
_cell.length_b   1.000
_cell.length_c   1.000
_cell.angle_alpha   90.00
_cell.angle_beta   90.00
_cell.angle_gamma   90.00
#
_symmetry.space_group_name_H-M   'P 1'
#
loop_
_entity.id
_entity.type
_entity.pdbx_description
1 polymer ?
#
loop_
_entity_poly.entity_id
_entity_poly.type
_entity_poly.pdbx_seq_one_letter_code
_entity_poly.pdbx_strand_id
1 'polypeptide(L)'
;MISISFNRIDPLFMYTQLLKEALLEIEDDDAKSIKELVEYCRLQSDASEKTLEQIEQEYRNHSPIWWYTGPYFIYSMLNCGLRQMDVDIILKMGFFIRHLHQHITELYREQQGNMPTNFQVFRGQGLSMEDFEKMKQTKGGLMSFNNFLSTSRNRDISLENFARPAAFNTSSVGILFIMNIDTAISTKSSTPFAELSKVGYYKDQEEEILFSTHAIFRIDRIEQIHDNQCDRLYEVNLTIVGNDNHELNTLTAHIREELGERTGWSRLGFILIKVGKPAKAEQLYQILLAKTSSDQGRADYNHQLGWVYKNMGEYSKALLYYENALDTNKKILPPNHLHLASSYNNIGSVYCSMGEYTKALSSYERSLDIQKIALPPNHPDLASSYNNIGAVYDKMGEYSKALSSYERSLEIQKIALPPNHPDLAASYNNIGMVYNNMAEYSKAVSSYERSLEIRKIALPPNHPDLAASYNNIGMVYNKMAEYSKALSSYERSLEIWKIALPPNHPDLAAFYNNIG
;
A
#
# COMPACT_ATOMS: atom_id res chain seq x y z
N MET A 1 -20.43 10.00 5.74
CA MET A 1 -18.97 9.80 5.67
C MET A 1 -18.38 10.93 4.85
N ILE A 2 -17.45 11.69 5.40
CA ILE A 2 -16.79 12.81 4.71
C ILE A 2 -15.75 12.18 3.76
N SER A 3 -16.00 12.20 2.45
CA SER A 3 -15.01 11.72 1.47
C SER A 3 -13.90 12.76 1.35
N ILE A 4 -12.70 12.40 1.81
CA ILE A 4 -11.50 13.20 1.67
C ILE A 4 -10.94 12.98 0.27
N SER A 5 -10.47 14.05 -0.37
CA SER A 5 -9.78 13.98 -1.66
C SER A 5 -8.44 13.25 -1.49
N PHE A 6 -8.43 11.94 -1.74
CA PHE A 6 -7.23 11.07 -1.73
C PHE A 6 -6.07 11.57 -2.62
N ASN A 7 -6.35 12.50 -3.55
CA ASN A 7 -5.35 13.09 -4.45
C ASN A 7 -4.41 14.12 -3.80
N ARG A 8 -4.59 14.49 -2.53
CA ARG A 8 -3.74 15.51 -1.87
C ARG A 8 -2.58 14.96 -1.04
N ILE A 9 -2.61 13.68 -0.64
CA ILE A 9 -1.58 13.05 0.18
C ILE A 9 -1.12 11.79 -0.55
N ASP A 10 0.19 11.67 -0.79
CA ASP A 10 0.76 10.47 -1.39
C ASP A 10 0.49 9.24 -0.49
N PRO A 11 -0.26 8.23 -0.97
CA PRO A 11 -0.55 7.03 -0.20
C PRO A 11 0.71 6.29 0.29
N LEU A 12 1.87 6.48 -0.37
CA LEU A 12 3.14 5.92 0.10
C LEU A 12 3.50 6.35 1.52
N PHE A 13 3.10 7.55 1.97
CA PHE A 13 3.31 7.97 3.35
C PHE A 13 2.71 6.97 4.32
N MET A 14 1.48 6.50 4.06
CA MET A 14 0.78 5.62 4.98
C MET A 14 1.29 4.18 4.94
N TYR A 15 1.63 3.70 3.75
CA TYR A 15 2.20 2.37 3.62
C TYR A 15 3.48 2.20 4.40
N THR A 16 4.26 3.28 4.61
CA THR A 16 5.50 3.20 5.40
C THR A 16 5.25 3.10 6.91
N GLN A 17 4.17 3.69 7.41
CA GLN A 17 3.72 3.47 8.79
C GLN A 17 3.29 2.01 8.99
N LEU A 18 2.43 1.53 8.08
CA LEU A 18 1.91 0.17 8.15
C LEU A 18 3.01 -0.87 7.92
N LEU A 19 4.01 -0.53 7.11
CA LEU A 19 5.23 -1.31 6.93
C LEU A 19 5.99 -1.44 8.25
N LYS A 20 6.22 -0.32 8.95
CA LYS A 20 6.84 -0.31 10.28
C LYS A 20 6.03 -1.17 11.24
N GLU A 21 4.72 -0.98 11.32
CA GLU A 21 3.84 -1.80 12.18
C GLU A 21 3.99 -3.29 11.88
N ALA A 22 3.91 -3.68 10.61
CA ALA A 22 4.07 -5.07 10.18
C ALA A 22 5.46 -5.64 10.54
N LEU A 23 6.52 -4.84 10.42
CA LEU A 23 7.87 -5.23 10.82
C LEU A 23 8.02 -5.44 12.32
N LEU A 24 7.31 -4.65 13.13
CA LEU A 24 7.36 -4.74 14.60
C LEU A 24 6.53 -5.90 15.17
N GLU A 25 5.53 -6.37 14.43
CA GLU A 25 4.71 -7.54 14.78
C GLU A 25 5.42 -8.88 14.56
N ILE A 26 6.53 -8.89 13.81
CA ILE A 26 7.25 -10.12 13.50
C ILE A 26 8.08 -10.56 14.71
N GLU A 27 7.70 -11.71 15.26
CA GLU A 27 8.48 -12.42 16.27
C GLU A 27 9.38 -13.45 15.60
N ASP A 28 10.69 -13.29 15.78
CA ASP A 28 11.71 -14.23 15.30
C ASP A 28 12.55 -14.74 16.48
N ASP A 29 13.12 -15.93 16.34
CA ASP A 29 14.17 -16.41 17.25
C ASP A 29 15.46 -15.62 16.98
N ASP A 30 15.77 -14.66 17.85
CA ASP A 30 16.94 -13.79 17.73
C ASP A 30 18.24 -14.56 17.52
N ALA A 31 18.45 -15.69 18.21
CA ALA A 31 19.69 -16.44 18.09
C ALA A 31 19.84 -17.07 16.71
N LYS A 32 18.72 -17.57 16.16
CA LYS A 32 18.68 -18.08 14.78
C LYS A 32 18.84 -16.94 13.78
N SER A 33 18.17 -15.81 13.98
CA SER A 33 18.22 -14.65 13.09
C SER A 33 19.61 -14.01 13.00
N ILE A 34 20.33 -13.93 14.12
CA ILE A 34 21.73 -13.45 14.14
C ILE A 34 22.63 -14.36 13.31
N LYS A 35 22.51 -15.69 13.46
CA LYS A 35 23.27 -16.65 12.65
C LYS A 35 22.93 -16.53 11.17
N GLU A 36 21.65 -16.47 10.85
CA GLU A 36 21.16 -16.28 9.48
C GLU A 36 21.68 -14.98 8.86
N LEU A 37 21.80 -13.90 9.64
CA LEU A 37 22.39 -12.63 9.21
C LEU A 37 23.89 -12.78 8.96
N VAL A 38 24.63 -13.35 9.91
CA VAL A 38 26.08 -13.54 9.81
C VAL A 38 26.45 -14.39 8.58
N GLU A 39 25.74 -15.49 8.34
CA GLU A 39 25.92 -16.33 7.15
C GLU A 39 25.63 -15.55 5.86
N TYR A 40 24.56 -14.76 5.83
CA TYR A 40 24.22 -13.92 4.68
C TYR A 40 25.35 -12.92 4.37
N CYS A 41 25.85 -12.21 5.38
CA CYS A 41 26.92 -11.22 5.21
C CYS A 41 28.23 -11.87 4.76
N ARG A 42 28.52 -13.08 5.25
CA ARG A 42 29.69 -13.87 4.82
C ARG A 42 29.60 -14.22 3.34
N LEU A 43 28.42 -14.59 2.85
CA LEU A 43 28.18 -14.91 1.43
C LEU A 43 28.28 -13.69 0.52
N GLN A 44 27.81 -12.52 0.97
CA GLN A 44 27.90 -11.28 0.18
C GLN A 44 29.31 -10.64 0.22
N SER A 45 30.21 -11.12 1.09
CA SER A 45 31.52 -10.51 1.35
C SER A 45 31.42 -9.04 1.83
N ASP A 46 30.32 -8.71 2.53
CA ASP A 46 30.01 -7.35 2.97
C ASP A 46 30.83 -6.90 4.19
N ALA A 47 31.46 -7.84 4.90
CA ALA A 47 32.17 -7.57 6.15
C ALA A 47 33.36 -8.51 6.37
N SER A 48 34.31 -8.07 7.21
CA SER A 48 35.44 -8.90 7.62
C SER A 48 35.00 -10.04 8.56
N GLU A 49 35.63 -11.20 8.48
CA GLU A 49 35.30 -12.36 9.33
C GLU A 49 35.35 -12.01 10.83
N LYS A 50 36.33 -11.20 11.24
CA LYS A 50 36.45 -10.70 12.62
C LYS A 50 35.21 -9.91 13.06
N THR A 51 34.65 -9.09 12.18
CA THR A 51 33.42 -8.33 12.45
C THR A 51 32.22 -9.26 12.61
N LEU A 52 32.14 -10.29 11.78
CA LEU A 52 31.04 -11.26 11.79
C LEU A 52 31.07 -12.13 13.06
N GLU A 53 32.23 -12.63 13.45
CA GLU A 53 32.42 -13.35 14.72
C GLU A 53 32.03 -12.49 15.92
N GLN A 54 32.39 -11.20 15.90
CA GLN A 54 32.03 -10.28 16.97
C GLN A 54 30.51 -10.09 17.08
N ILE A 55 29.81 -9.93 15.95
CA ILE A 55 28.34 -9.85 15.95
C ILE A 55 27.75 -11.15 16.52
N GLU A 56 28.22 -12.31 16.07
CA GLU A 56 27.66 -13.59 16.51
C GLU A 56 27.84 -13.84 18.02
N GLN A 57 28.99 -13.45 18.58
CA GLN A 57 29.33 -13.72 19.98
C GLN A 57 28.89 -12.61 20.95
N GLU A 58 28.96 -11.35 20.53
CA GLU A 58 28.83 -10.19 21.40
C GLU A 58 27.55 -9.38 21.16
N TYR A 59 26.67 -9.79 20.24
CA TYR A 59 25.46 -9.00 19.93
C TYR A 59 24.67 -8.61 21.17
N ARG A 60 24.46 -9.56 22.11
CA ARG A 60 23.72 -9.34 23.35
C ARG A 60 24.47 -8.53 24.42
N ASN A 61 25.78 -8.35 24.26
CA ASN A 61 26.60 -7.59 25.21
C ASN A 61 26.49 -6.07 24.99
N HIS A 62 26.00 -5.66 23.83
CA HIS A 62 25.85 -4.27 23.44
C HIS A 62 24.40 -3.93 23.08
N SER A 63 24.04 -2.65 23.21
CA SER A 63 22.71 -2.20 22.84
C SER A 63 22.55 -2.14 21.31
N PRO A 64 21.33 -2.22 20.77
CA PRO A 64 21.08 -2.07 19.34
C PRO A 64 21.59 -0.74 18.76
N ILE A 65 21.54 0.33 19.57
CA ILE A 65 22.03 1.66 19.17
C ILE A 65 23.55 1.68 19.06
N TRP A 66 24.25 0.99 19.96
CA TRP A 66 25.70 0.86 19.89
C TRP A 66 26.11 0.17 18.58
N TRP A 67 25.42 -0.91 18.20
CA TRP A 67 25.64 -1.59 16.92
C TRP A 67 25.30 -0.72 15.71
N TYR A 68 24.22 0.06 15.80
CA TYR A 68 23.78 0.95 14.71
C TYR A 68 24.74 2.13 14.49
N THR A 69 25.32 2.68 15.55
CA THR A 69 26.22 3.86 15.49
C THR A 69 27.69 3.50 15.36
N GLY A 70 28.07 2.24 15.55
CA GLY A 70 29.45 1.80 15.40
C GLY A 70 29.96 1.85 13.95
N PRO A 71 31.28 1.68 13.74
CA PRO A 71 31.92 1.70 12.42
C PRO A 71 31.59 0.45 11.55
N TYR A 72 30.52 -0.26 11.88
CA TYR A 72 30.11 -1.50 11.25
C TYR A 72 29.19 -1.24 10.05
N PHE A 73 29.12 -2.22 9.14
CA PHE A 73 28.26 -2.18 7.96
C PHE A 73 26.74 -2.22 8.27
N ILE A 74 26.35 -2.42 9.53
CA ILE A 74 24.94 -2.53 9.98
C ILE A 74 24.14 -1.28 9.59
N TYR A 75 24.67 -0.08 9.86
CA TYR A 75 24.02 1.18 9.49
C TYR A 75 23.73 1.25 8.00
N SER A 76 24.75 1.00 7.16
CA SER A 76 24.64 1.12 5.71
C SER A 76 23.72 0.05 5.14
N MET A 77 23.87 -1.20 5.58
CA MET A 77 23.05 -2.34 5.15
C MET A 77 21.58 -2.11 5.49
N LEU A 78 21.28 -1.73 6.74
CA LEU A 78 19.89 -1.53 7.17
C LEU A 78 19.21 -0.39 6.41
N ASN A 79 19.89 0.75 6.31
CA ASN A 79 19.33 1.92 5.62
C ASN A 79 19.24 1.70 4.11
N CYS A 80 20.12 0.90 3.51
CA CYS A 80 20.01 0.49 2.13
C CYS A 80 18.79 -0.42 1.93
N GLY A 81 18.67 -1.47 2.77
CA GLY A 81 17.58 -2.44 2.70
C GLY A 81 16.20 -1.81 2.86
N LEU A 82 16.01 -0.95 3.87
CA LEU A 82 14.73 -0.25 4.07
C LEU A 82 14.41 0.74 2.94
N ARG A 83 15.42 1.44 2.40
CA ARG A 83 15.22 2.39 1.28
C ARG A 83 14.81 1.68 0.00
N GLN A 84 15.47 0.58 -0.32
CA GLN A 84 15.22 -0.18 -1.54
C GLN A 84 14.04 -1.15 -1.40
N MET A 85 13.56 -1.38 -0.16
CA MET A 85 12.70 -2.50 0.19
C MET A 85 13.34 -3.83 -0.23
N ASP A 86 14.60 -4.00 0.13
CA ASP A 86 15.32 -5.25 -0.11
C ASP A 86 14.80 -6.33 0.83
N VAL A 87 14.15 -7.33 0.26
CA VAL A 87 13.45 -8.38 1.00
C VAL A 87 14.43 -9.26 1.77
N ASP A 88 15.60 -9.57 1.22
CA ASP A 88 16.59 -10.40 1.90
C ASP A 88 17.15 -9.67 3.11
N ILE A 89 17.54 -8.41 2.94
CA ILE A 89 18.04 -7.60 4.06
C ILE A 89 16.95 -7.42 5.12
N ILE A 90 15.72 -7.10 4.73
CA ILE A 90 14.59 -6.91 5.67
C ILE A 90 14.30 -8.21 6.45
N LEU A 91 14.31 -9.37 5.78
CA LEU A 91 14.12 -10.67 6.43
C LEU A 91 15.25 -10.98 7.43
N LYS A 92 16.50 -10.69 7.06
CA LYS A 92 17.66 -10.96 7.91
C LYS A 92 17.84 -9.96 9.05
N MET A 93 17.40 -8.72 8.86
CA MET A 93 17.54 -7.65 9.85
C MET A 93 16.23 -7.32 10.60
N GLY A 94 15.15 -8.04 10.37
CA GLY A 94 13.84 -7.80 11.02
C GLY A 94 13.95 -7.70 12.54
N PHE A 95 14.63 -8.66 13.16
CA PHE A 95 14.91 -8.66 14.60
C PHE A 95 15.66 -7.40 15.06
N PHE A 96 16.66 -6.95 14.28
CA PHE A 96 17.46 -5.76 14.60
C PHE A 96 16.62 -4.48 14.47
N ILE A 97 15.77 -4.37 13.45
CA ILE A 97 14.83 -3.27 13.28
C ILE A 97 13.93 -3.15 14.50
N ARG A 98 13.38 -4.27 14.97
CA ARG A 98 12.53 -4.35 16.16
C ARG A 98 13.28 -3.91 17.41
N HIS A 99 14.46 -4.48 17.67
CA HIS A 99 15.26 -4.13 18.84
C HIS A 99 15.69 -2.66 18.84
N LEU A 100 16.10 -2.13 17.68
CA LEU A 100 16.49 -0.74 17.54
C LEU A 100 15.29 0.20 17.78
N HIS A 101 14.12 -0.11 17.22
CA HIS A 101 12.90 0.64 17.49
C HIS A 101 12.52 0.62 18.97
N GLN A 102 12.54 -0.55 19.62
CA GLN A 102 12.21 -0.70 21.03
C GLN A 102 13.16 0.09 21.92
N HIS A 103 14.48 -0.03 21.68
CA HIS A 103 15.48 0.68 22.47
C HIS A 103 15.39 2.22 22.30
N ILE A 104 15.14 2.72 21.08
CA ILE A 104 14.86 4.15 20.85
C ILE A 104 13.60 4.58 21.62
N THR A 105 12.56 3.74 21.63
CA THR A 105 11.29 4.05 22.31
C THR A 105 11.44 4.08 23.83
N GLU A 106 12.24 3.18 24.39
CA GLU A 106 12.57 3.14 25.83
C GLU A 106 13.32 4.41 26.23
N LEU A 107 14.40 4.74 25.51
CA LEU A 107 15.16 5.96 25.75
C LEU A 107 14.32 7.23 25.57
N TYR A 108 13.44 7.25 24.57
CA TYR A 108 12.51 8.38 24.37
C TYR A 108 11.67 8.64 25.62
N ARG A 109 11.11 7.58 26.23
CA ARG A 109 10.31 7.68 27.46
C ARG A 109 11.15 8.15 28.65
N GLU A 110 12.37 7.66 28.78
CA GLU A 110 13.30 8.04 29.85
C GLU A 110 13.77 9.50 29.73
N GLN A 111 13.98 9.98 28.50
CA GLN A 111 14.51 11.30 28.21
C GLN A 111 13.42 12.38 28.14
N GLN A 112 12.15 12.01 27.99
CA GLN A 112 11.03 12.92 27.72
C GLN A 112 10.94 14.10 28.71
N GLY A 113 11.23 13.86 29.99
CA GLY A 113 11.18 14.89 31.04
C GLY A 113 12.35 15.88 31.03
N ASN A 114 13.45 15.55 30.34
CA ASN A 114 14.68 16.34 30.33
C ASN A 114 14.90 17.10 29.01
N MET A 115 14.08 16.83 27.99
CA MET A 115 14.25 17.43 26.67
C MET A 115 13.66 18.83 26.58
N PRO A 116 14.30 19.77 25.86
CA PRO A 116 13.73 21.09 25.58
C PRO A 116 12.39 20.97 24.87
N THR A 117 11.47 21.89 25.14
CA THR A 117 10.16 21.92 24.46
C THR A 117 10.30 22.04 22.94
N ASN A 118 11.23 22.90 22.50
CA ASN A 118 11.55 23.10 21.09
C ASN A 118 13.06 23.03 20.90
N PHE A 119 13.51 22.29 19.89
CA PHE A 119 14.92 22.25 19.49
C PHE A 119 15.07 21.98 17.99
N GLN A 120 16.27 22.23 17.47
CA GLN A 120 16.62 21.95 16.09
C GLN A 120 17.59 20.79 16.00
N VAL A 121 17.42 19.99 14.94
CA VAL A 121 18.39 18.99 14.52
C VAL A 121 18.64 19.13 13.03
N PHE A 122 19.83 18.72 12.62
CA PHE A 122 20.35 18.91 11.28
C PHE A 122 20.66 17.58 10.63
N ARG A 123 20.45 17.50 9.32
CA ARG A 123 20.87 16.36 8.51
C ARG A 123 21.32 16.83 7.14
N GLY A 124 22.56 16.52 6.79
CA GLY A 124 23.05 16.69 5.43
C GLY A 124 22.88 15.44 4.60
N GLN A 125 22.46 15.57 3.34
CA GLN A 125 22.50 14.48 2.36
C GLN A 125 22.46 14.99 0.92
N GLY A 126 22.86 14.12 -0.01
CA GLY A 126 22.56 14.32 -1.43
C GLY A 126 21.15 13.89 -1.79
N LEU A 127 20.52 14.64 -2.69
CA LEU A 127 19.30 14.25 -3.38
C LEU A 127 19.53 14.25 -4.89
N SER A 128 18.85 13.34 -5.61
CA SER A 128 18.85 13.39 -7.08
C SER A 128 18.17 14.68 -7.55
N MET A 129 18.53 15.16 -8.74
CA MET A 129 17.89 16.36 -9.30
C MET A 129 16.38 16.17 -9.47
N GLU A 130 15.94 14.97 -9.85
CA GLU A 130 14.52 14.63 -9.98
C GLU A 130 13.78 14.72 -8.64
N ASP A 131 14.33 14.13 -7.58
CA ASP A 131 13.72 14.15 -6.26
C ASP A 131 13.71 15.58 -5.67
N PHE A 132 14.75 16.35 -5.96
CA PHE A 132 14.82 17.75 -5.55
C PHE A 132 13.75 18.62 -6.21
N GLU A 133 13.54 18.47 -7.53
CA GLU A 133 12.49 19.20 -8.23
C GLU A 133 11.08 18.77 -7.79
N LYS A 134 10.86 17.47 -7.53
CA LYS A 134 9.62 17.00 -6.88
C LYS A 134 9.41 17.66 -5.52
N MET A 135 10.45 17.74 -4.69
CA MET A 135 10.38 18.39 -3.37
C MET A 135 10.08 19.89 -3.47
N LYS A 136 10.60 20.61 -4.48
CA LYS A 136 10.24 22.01 -4.73
C LYS A 136 8.76 22.18 -5.07
N GLN A 137 8.21 21.28 -5.89
CA GLN A 137 6.80 21.32 -6.29
C GLN A 137 5.87 21.02 -5.12
N THR A 138 6.33 20.28 -4.10
CA THR A 138 5.55 19.93 -2.90
C THR A 138 5.80 20.86 -1.70
N LYS A 139 6.31 22.08 -1.92
CA LYS A 139 6.49 23.07 -0.84
C LYS A 139 5.16 23.32 -0.09
N GLY A 140 5.19 23.26 1.24
CA GLY A 140 4.00 23.28 2.10
C GLY A 140 3.34 21.91 2.32
N GLY A 141 3.78 20.89 1.58
CA GLY A 141 3.35 19.51 1.70
C GLY A 141 4.13 18.72 2.76
N LEU A 142 3.89 17.40 2.78
CA LEU A 142 4.52 16.46 3.71
C LEU A 142 5.69 15.73 3.06
N MET A 143 6.67 15.35 3.88
CA MET A 143 7.82 14.54 3.53
C MET A 143 8.02 13.49 4.63
N SER A 144 8.27 12.23 4.26
CA SER A 144 8.56 11.17 5.22
C SER A 144 9.99 10.64 5.08
N PHE A 145 10.58 10.33 6.22
CA PHE A 145 11.79 9.53 6.33
C PHE A 145 11.39 8.14 6.78
N ASN A 146 11.47 7.18 5.86
CA ASN A 146 10.97 5.82 6.08
C ASN A 146 12.00 4.90 6.76
N ASN A 147 13.24 5.38 6.88
CA ASN A 147 14.33 4.69 7.56
C ASN A 147 14.54 5.28 8.96
N PHE A 148 15.43 4.67 9.74
CA PHE A 148 15.99 5.30 10.93
C PHE A 148 16.75 6.56 10.53
N LEU A 149 16.41 7.68 11.17
CA LEU A 149 16.87 9.00 10.78
C LEU A 149 17.87 9.52 11.80
N SER A 150 19.15 9.33 11.51
CA SER A 150 20.26 9.93 12.26
C SER A 150 20.37 11.42 11.90
N THR A 151 20.49 12.25 12.93
CA THR A 151 20.58 13.72 12.86
C THR A 151 21.54 14.24 13.92
N SER A 152 22.12 15.42 13.70
CA SER A 152 23.05 16.07 14.64
C SER A 152 22.43 17.32 15.24
N ARG A 153 22.73 17.64 16.51
CA ARG A 153 22.46 18.99 17.05
C ARG A 153 23.41 20.05 16.47
N ASN A 154 24.52 19.63 15.87
CA ASN A 154 25.49 20.54 15.27
C ASN A 154 25.24 20.71 13.77
N ARG A 155 24.90 21.95 13.37
CA ARG A 155 24.67 22.33 11.97
C ARG A 155 25.88 22.08 11.09
N ASP A 156 27.07 22.41 11.57
CA ASP A 156 28.30 22.39 10.77
C ASP A 156 28.72 20.97 10.43
N ILE A 157 28.51 20.02 11.36
CA ILE A 157 28.74 18.58 11.09
C ILE A 157 27.87 18.13 9.91
N SER A 158 26.57 18.46 9.94
CA SER A 158 25.65 18.09 8.87
C SER A 158 25.95 18.77 7.54
N LEU A 159 26.30 20.05 7.59
CA LEU A 159 26.59 20.86 6.40
C LEU A 159 27.91 20.43 5.74
N GLU A 160 29.01 20.45 6.49
CA GLU A 160 30.35 20.30 5.95
C GLU A 160 30.70 18.84 5.62
N ASN A 161 30.21 17.88 6.41
CA ASN A 161 30.58 16.47 6.20
C ASN A 161 29.64 15.72 5.25
N PHE A 162 28.41 16.22 5.03
CA PHE A 162 27.40 15.48 4.27
C PHE A 162 26.73 16.29 3.16
N ALA A 163 26.17 17.48 3.45
CA ALA A 163 25.45 18.26 2.45
C ALA A 163 26.38 18.86 1.39
N ARG A 164 27.46 19.53 1.82
CA ARG A 164 28.41 20.20 0.91
C ARG A 164 29.16 19.20 0.01
N PRO A 165 29.69 18.05 0.50
CA PRO A 165 30.30 17.05 -0.36
C PRO A 165 29.34 16.51 -1.43
N ALA A 166 28.06 16.31 -1.07
CA ALA A 166 27.06 15.85 -2.01
C ALA A 166 26.73 16.88 -3.11
N ALA A 167 26.89 18.18 -2.83
CA ALA A 167 26.69 19.25 -3.80
C ALA A 167 27.77 19.27 -4.91
N PHE A 168 28.95 18.71 -4.63
CA PHE A 168 30.03 18.57 -5.63
C PHE A 168 29.86 17.38 -6.57
N ASN A 169 28.98 16.44 -6.27
CA ASN A 169 28.66 15.35 -7.18
C ASN A 169 27.76 15.86 -8.32
N THR A 170 28.07 15.54 -9.57
CA THR A 170 27.36 16.07 -10.75
C THR A 170 25.92 15.60 -10.83
N SER A 171 25.58 14.44 -10.26
CA SER A 171 24.24 13.86 -10.32
C SER A 171 23.33 14.21 -9.13
N SER A 172 23.82 14.98 -8.14
CA SER A 172 23.06 15.32 -6.95
C SER A 172 23.10 16.81 -6.57
N VAL A 173 22.12 17.17 -5.75
CA VAL A 173 22.02 18.46 -5.05
C VAL A 173 22.33 18.19 -3.58
N GLY A 174 23.17 19.03 -2.98
CA GLY A 174 23.48 18.98 -1.55
C GLY A 174 22.38 19.65 -0.75
N ILE A 175 21.81 18.93 0.22
CA ILE A 175 20.70 19.40 1.02
C ILE A 175 21.07 19.36 2.50
N LEU A 176 20.93 20.50 3.17
CA LEU A 176 20.91 20.60 4.62
C LEU A 176 19.46 20.68 5.09
N PHE A 177 18.96 19.60 5.66
CA PHE A 177 17.68 19.63 6.37
C PHE A 177 17.86 20.27 7.74
N ILE A 178 17.04 21.27 8.03
CA ILE A 178 16.91 21.93 9.32
C ILE A 178 15.56 21.50 9.88
N MET A 179 15.55 20.61 10.87
CA MET A 179 14.34 20.00 11.40
C MET A 179 13.99 20.62 12.76
N ASN A 180 12.84 21.30 12.80
CA ASN A 180 12.27 21.88 13.99
C ASN A 180 11.43 20.83 14.72
N ILE A 181 11.85 20.49 15.94
CA ILE A 181 11.22 19.47 16.77
C ILE A 181 10.48 20.16 17.91
N ASP A 182 9.17 19.97 17.94
CA ASP A 182 8.31 20.26 19.09
C ASP A 182 7.99 18.94 19.79
N THR A 183 8.44 18.80 21.04
CA THR A 183 8.26 17.56 21.81
C THR A 183 6.80 17.27 22.14
N ALA A 184 5.95 18.30 22.29
CA ALA A 184 4.52 18.12 22.51
C ALA A 184 3.80 17.59 21.26
N ILE A 185 4.27 17.95 20.07
CA ILE A 185 3.76 17.39 18.80
C ILE A 185 4.32 15.99 18.56
N SER A 186 5.60 15.75 18.85
CA SER A 186 6.24 14.45 18.63
C SER A 186 5.65 13.34 19.49
N THR A 187 5.27 13.62 20.75
CA THR A 187 4.56 12.65 21.60
C THR A 187 3.25 12.16 20.97
N LYS A 188 2.58 13.01 20.20
CA LYS A 188 1.40 12.65 19.42
C LYS A 188 1.72 12.01 18.07
N SER A 189 2.91 12.26 17.51
CA SER A 189 3.40 11.76 16.21
C SER A 189 3.65 10.26 16.15
N SER A 190 3.69 9.53 17.26
CA SER A 190 4.09 8.12 17.34
C SER A 190 5.51 7.79 16.80
N THR A 191 6.31 8.80 16.49
CA THR A 191 7.70 8.64 16.03
C THR A 191 8.65 8.91 17.20
N PRO A 192 9.07 7.87 17.95
CA PRO A 192 10.02 8.04 19.02
C PRO A 192 11.39 8.40 18.47
N PHE A 193 12.14 9.19 19.24
CA PHE A 193 13.52 9.53 18.97
C PHE A 193 14.33 9.50 20.26
N ALA A 194 15.65 9.36 20.16
CA ALA A 194 16.52 9.33 21.33
C ALA A 194 17.80 10.13 21.11
N GLU A 195 18.27 10.79 22.16
CA GLU A 195 19.61 11.37 22.22
C GLU A 195 20.63 10.29 22.55
N LEU A 196 21.68 10.21 21.73
CA LEU A 196 22.62 9.08 21.73
C LEU A 196 23.92 9.35 22.48
N SER A 197 24.12 10.59 22.97
CA SER A 197 25.38 11.05 23.59
C SER A 197 25.94 10.10 24.66
N LYS A 198 25.08 9.37 25.37
CA LYS A 198 25.45 8.45 26.46
C LYS A 198 25.43 6.96 26.10
N VAL A 199 24.86 6.58 24.96
CA VAL A 199 24.53 5.18 24.62
C VAL A 199 25.09 4.72 23.28
N GLY A 200 25.46 5.64 22.39
CA GLY A 200 26.06 5.35 21.09
C GLY A 200 27.49 4.84 21.21
N TYR A 201 28.00 4.30 20.09
CA TYR A 201 29.39 3.87 19.98
C TYR A 201 30.35 5.04 20.21
N TYR A 202 30.07 6.19 19.58
CA TYR A 202 30.81 7.44 19.72
C TYR A 202 30.30 8.29 20.90
N LYS A 203 30.00 7.65 22.04
CA LYS A 203 29.56 8.34 23.25
C LYS A 203 30.48 9.52 23.59
N ASP A 204 29.88 10.60 24.07
CA ASP A 204 30.54 11.85 24.43
C ASP A 204 31.28 12.58 23.29
N GLN A 205 31.14 12.15 22.02
CA GLN A 205 31.79 12.80 20.85
C GLN A 205 30.82 13.62 20.00
N GLU A 206 29.56 13.21 19.91
CA GLU A 206 28.53 13.92 19.12
C GLU A 206 27.18 13.93 19.84
N GLU A 207 26.49 15.06 19.74
CA GLU A 207 25.10 15.21 20.16
C GLU A 207 24.15 14.73 19.06
N GLU A 208 24.15 13.41 18.83
CA GLU A 208 23.30 12.76 17.83
C GLU A 208 21.88 12.54 18.38
N ILE A 209 20.87 12.84 17.56
CA ILE A 209 19.47 12.48 17.77
C ILE A 209 19.06 11.48 16.68
N LEU A 210 18.61 10.31 17.11
CA LEU A 210 18.16 9.24 16.22
C LEU A 210 16.65 9.08 16.31
N PHE A 211 15.95 9.33 15.21
CA PHE A 211 14.53 9.01 15.10
C PHE A 211 14.34 7.59 14.62
N SER A 212 13.30 6.95 15.16
CA SER A 212 12.83 5.70 14.62
C SER A 212 12.22 5.87 13.22
N THR A 213 11.92 4.74 12.57
CA THR A 213 11.31 4.73 11.22
C THR A 213 9.97 5.48 11.20
N HIS A 214 9.64 5.99 10.01
CA HIS A 214 8.42 6.74 9.73
C HIS A 214 8.36 8.07 10.50
N ALA A 215 9.30 8.97 10.20
CA ALA A 215 9.27 10.35 10.67
C ALA A 215 8.67 11.24 9.59
N ILE A 216 7.59 11.97 9.88
CA ILE A 216 6.91 12.86 8.94
C ILE A 216 7.20 14.31 9.30
N PHE A 217 7.57 15.09 8.29
CA PHE A 217 7.82 16.51 8.39
C PHE A 217 7.02 17.28 7.34
N ARG A 218 6.67 18.52 7.66
CA ARG A 218 6.16 19.49 6.69
C ARG A 218 7.32 20.28 6.11
N ILE A 219 7.30 20.51 4.80
CA ILE A 219 8.29 21.35 4.12
C ILE A 219 7.86 22.81 4.23
N ASP A 220 8.54 23.59 5.05
CA ASP A 220 8.19 24.99 5.29
C ASP A 220 8.86 25.93 4.28
N ARG A 221 10.18 25.78 4.11
CA ARG A 221 11.00 26.66 3.29
C ARG A 221 12.13 25.89 2.63
N ILE A 222 12.45 26.25 1.39
CA ILE A 222 13.59 25.73 0.64
C ILE A 222 14.36 26.95 0.14
N GLU A 223 15.64 27.05 0.50
CA GLU A 223 16.50 28.18 0.15
C GLU A 223 17.85 27.70 -0.36
N GLN A 224 18.43 28.44 -1.29
CA GLN A 224 19.79 28.16 -1.75
C GLN A 224 20.78 28.73 -0.73
N ILE A 225 21.75 27.92 -0.33
CA ILE A 225 22.89 28.39 0.47
C ILE A 225 23.87 29.02 -0.51
N HIS A 226 24.15 30.31 -0.34
CA HIS A 226 25.18 30.99 -1.13
C HIS A 226 26.55 30.47 -0.73
N ASP A 227 27.14 29.66 -1.60
CA ASP A 227 28.50 29.16 -1.50
C ASP A 227 29.26 29.56 -2.77
N ASN A 228 30.38 30.26 -2.59
CA ASN A 228 31.22 30.74 -3.69
C ASN A 228 31.80 29.59 -4.54
N GLN A 229 31.78 28.36 -4.03
CA GLN A 229 32.32 27.17 -4.68
C GLN A 229 31.23 26.25 -5.26
N CYS A 230 29.96 26.43 -4.91
CA CYS A 230 28.88 25.54 -5.32
C CYS A 230 27.51 26.23 -5.34
N ASP A 231 26.79 26.16 -6.47
CA ASP A 231 25.43 26.67 -6.63
C ASP A 231 24.34 25.59 -6.38
N ARG A 232 24.74 24.36 -6.06
CA ARG A 232 23.82 23.22 -5.86
C ARG A 232 23.66 22.81 -4.40
N LEU A 233 23.76 23.79 -3.50
CA LEU A 233 23.64 23.60 -2.07
C LEU A 233 22.41 24.36 -1.54
N TYR A 234 21.54 23.67 -0.81
CA TYR A 234 20.28 24.23 -0.33
C TYR A 234 20.02 23.86 1.14
N GLU A 235 19.34 24.75 1.86
CA GLU A 235 18.72 24.44 3.14
C GLU A 235 17.22 24.23 2.99
N VAL A 236 16.71 23.23 3.71
CA VAL A 236 15.30 22.86 3.72
C VAL A 236 14.82 22.87 5.16
N ASN A 237 13.96 23.82 5.49
CA ASN A 237 13.34 23.93 6.80
C ASN A 237 12.13 22.99 6.87
N LEU A 238 12.15 22.14 7.89
CA LEU A 238 11.19 21.09 8.15
C LEU A 238 10.60 21.26 9.54
N THR A 239 9.31 20.98 9.71
CA THR A 239 8.66 20.93 11.03
C THR A 239 8.03 19.56 11.23
N ILE A 240 8.28 18.92 12.38
CA ILE A 240 7.72 17.60 12.70
C ILE A 240 6.18 17.65 12.72
N VAL A 241 5.54 16.63 12.15
CA VAL A 241 4.08 16.55 12.06
C VAL A 241 3.57 15.43 12.96
N GLY A 242 2.65 15.76 13.87
CA GLY A 242 1.98 14.80 14.75
C GLY A 242 0.85 14.02 14.07
N ASN A 243 0.36 12.96 14.72
CA ASN A 243 -0.77 12.17 14.24
C ASN A 243 -2.13 12.88 14.37
N ASP A 244 -2.18 14.13 14.83
CA ASP A 244 -3.44 14.88 14.94
C ASP A 244 -4.01 15.30 13.56
N ASN A 245 -3.31 14.97 12.47
CA ASN A 245 -3.80 15.21 11.12
C ASN A 245 -4.95 14.25 10.79
N HIS A 246 -6.17 14.76 10.84
CA HIS A 246 -7.42 14.03 10.57
C HIS A 246 -7.41 13.31 9.20
N GLU A 247 -6.79 13.91 8.17
CA GLU A 247 -6.72 13.32 6.83
C GLU A 247 -5.82 12.08 6.81
N LEU A 248 -4.64 12.15 7.44
CA LEU A 248 -3.73 10.99 7.57
C LEU A 248 -4.40 9.87 8.38
N ASN A 249 -5.07 10.18 9.49
CA ASN A 249 -5.73 9.17 10.33
C ASN A 249 -6.87 8.44 9.61
N THR A 250 -7.71 9.19 8.89
CA THR A 250 -8.82 8.61 8.13
C THR A 250 -8.30 7.68 7.04
N LEU A 251 -7.24 8.10 6.33
CA LEU A 251 -6.58 7.28 5.32
C LEU A 251 -5.92 6.04 5.93
N THR A 252 -5.24 6.19 7.07
CA THR A 252 -4.64 5.06 7.80
C THR A 252 -5.70 4.03 8.17
N ALA A 253 -6.84 4.48 8.70
CA ALA A 253 -7.93 3.62 9.12
C ALA A 253 -8.48 2.83 7.93
N HIS A 254 -8.70 3.51 6.79
CA HIS A 254 -9.16 2.86 5.57
C HIS A 254 -8.17 1.81 5.06
N ILE A 255 -6.87 2.09 5.05
CA ILE A 255 -5.87 1.10 4.61
C ILE A 255 -5.77 -0.06 5.63
N ARG A 256 -5.95 0.19 6.93
CA ARG A 256 -6.04 -0.88 7.94
C ARG A 256 -7.24 -1.79 7.70
N GLU A 257 -8.38 -1.23 7.32
CA GLU A 257 -9.55 -2.03 6.90
C GLU A 257 -9.21 -2.89 5.67
N GLU A 258 -8.51 -2.35 4.68
CA GLU A 258 -8.07 -3.12 3.51
C GLU A 258 -7.08 -4.25 3.85
N LEU A 259 -6.19 -4.02 4.81
CA LEU A 259 -5.23 -5.03 5.27
C LEU A 259 -5.93 -6.23 5.91
N GLY A 260 -7.11 -6.03 6.51
CA GLY A 260 -7.90 -7.05 7.19
C GLY A 260 -7.11 -7.67 8.35
N GLU A 261 -7.28 -8.98 8.55
CA GLU A 261 -6.67 -9.74 9.65
C GLU A 261 -5.21 -10.19 9.37
N ARG A 262 -4.56 -9.68 8.32
CA ARG A 262 -3.19 -10.09 7.97
C ARG A 262 -2.20 -9.59 9.00
N THR A 263 -1.29 -10.46 9.44
CA THR A 263 -0.25 -10.14 10.42
C THR A 263 1.15 -10.53 9.91
N GLY A 264 2.18 -9.92 10.52
CA GLY A 264 3.58 -10.24 10.30
C GLY A 264 4.02 -10.22 8.83
N TRP A 265 4.75 -11.24 8.39
CA TRP A 265 5.27 -11.34 7.02
C TRP A 265 4.17 -11.37 5.94
N SER A 266 2.97 -11.90 6.27
CA SER A 266 1.84 -11.93 5.33
C SER A 266 1.32 -10.53 5.03
N ARG A 267 1.27 -9.67 6.05
CA ARG A 267 0.89 -8.26 5.98
C ARG A 267 1.92 -7.46 5.20
N LEU A 268 3.21 -7.71 5.44
CA LEU A 268 4.31 -7.07 4.72
C LEU A 268 4.21 -7.28 3.20
N GLY A 269 4.02 -8.52 2.75
CA GLY A 269 3.90 -8.81 1.32
C GLY A 269 2.70 -8.12 0.66
N PHE A 270 1.58 -8.00 1.37
CA PHE A 270 0.41 -7.28 0.86
C PHE A 270 0.68 -5.78 0.73
N ILE A 271 1.35 -5.18 1.73
CA ILE A 271 1.79 -3.78 1.67
C ILE A 271 2.72 -3.56 0.48
N LEU A 272 3.68 -4.47 0.23
CA LEU A 272 4.60 -4.38 -0.92
C LEU A 272 3.86 -4.34 -2.26
N ILE A 273 2.77 -5.09 -2.41
CA ILE A 273 1.98 -5.08 -3.65
C ILE A 273 1.25 -3.75 -3.80
N LYS A 274 0.69 -3.23 -2.71
CA LYS A 274 -0.04 -1.96 -2.70
C LYS A 274 0.86 -0.74 -2.97
N VAL A 275 2.13 -0.78 -2.58
CA VAL A 275 3.12 0.25 -2.95
C VAL A 275 3.73 0.04 -4.34
N GLY A 276 3.17 -0.85 -5.16
CA GLY A 276 3.64 -1.08 -6.53
C GLY A 276 4.94 -1.85 -6.63
N LYS A 277 5.28 -2.67 -5.62
CA LYS A 277 6.46 -3.56 -5.62
C LYS A 277 6.07 -5.06 -5.62
N PRO A 278 5.27 -5.54 -6.60
CA PRO A 278 4.78 -6.92 -6.60
C PRO A 278 5.89 -7.96 -6.73
N ALA A 279 7.00 -7.64 -7.42
CA ALA A 279 8.17 -8.54 -7.52
C ALA A 279 8.87 -8.77 -6.17
N LYS A 280 8.91 -7.75 -5.30
CA LYS A 280 9.44 -7.91 -3.93
C LYS A 280 8.48 -8.75 -3.08
N ALA A 281 7.17 -8.59 -3.26
CA ALA A 281 6.20 -9.43 -2.57
C ALA A 281 6.27 -10.90 -3.02
N GLU A 282 6.45 -11.14 -4.33
CA GLU A 282 6.71 -12.48 -4.88
C GLU A 282 7.93 -13.12 -4.21
N GLN A 283 9.07 -12.42 -4.22
CA GLN A 283 10.31 -12.87 -3.59
C GLN A 283 10.07 -13.24 -2.11
N LEU A 284 9.40 -12.37 -1.36
CA LEU A 284 9.08 -12.59 0.04
C LEU A 284 8.25 -13.86 0.24
N TYR A 285 7.14 -14.00 -0.49
CA TYR A 285 6.26 -15.16 -0.33
C TYR A 285 6.91 -16.47 -0.78
N GLN A 286 7.78 -16.46 -1.79
CA GLN A 286 8.56 -17.65 -2.18
C GLN A 286 9.53 -18.08 -1.06
N ILE A 287 10.24 -17.15 -0.44
CA ILE A 287 11.14 -17.45 0.69
C ILE A 287 10.34 -18.02 1.86
N LEU A 288 9.21 -17.41 2.20
CA LEU A 288 8.34 -17.89 3.30
C LEU A 288 7.75 -19.26 3.00
N LEU A 289 7.33 -19.50 1.75
CA LEU A 289 6.82 -20.80 1.31
C LEU A 289 7.90 -21.89 1.41
N ALA A 290 9.15 -21.58 1.09
CA ALA A 290 10.27 -22.52 1.21
C ALA A 290 10.64 -22.82 2.69
N LYS A 291 10.47 -21.84 3.58
CA LYS A 291 10.78 -21.98 5.02
C LYS A 291 9.65 -22.64 5.84
N THR A 292 8.40 -22.55 5.40
CA THR A 292 7.27 -23.05 6.21
C THR A 292 7.18 -24.58 6.25
N SER A 293 7.04 -25.10 7.45
CA SER A 293 6.69 -26.52 7.70
C SER A 293 5.19 -26.72 7.93
N SER A 294 4.44 -25.66 8.21
CA SER A 294 3.00 -25.71 8.48
C SER A 294 2.20 -25.77 7.18
N ASP A 295 1.25 -26.70 7.09
CA ASP A 295 0.32 -26.79 5.95
C ASP A 295 -0.59 -25.56 5.85
N GLN A 296 -1.00 -24.97 6.98
CA GLN A 296 -1.73 -23.70 6.97
C GLN A 296 -0.88 -22.60 6.32
N GLY A 297 0.37 -22.44 6.78
CA GLY A 297 1.30 -21.47 6.19
C GLY A 297 1.55 -21.72 4.71
N ARG A 298 1.67 -22.99 4.28
CA ARG A 298 1.80 -23.33 2.86
C ARG A 298 0.57 -22.91 2.07
N ALA A 299 -0.63 -23.19 2.57
CA ALA A 299 -1.86 -22.78 1.90
C ALA A 299 -1.94 -21.25 1.75
N ASP A 300 -1.61 -20.52 2.82
CA ASP A 300 -1.65 -19.06 2.84
C ASP A 300 -0.62 -18.45 1.88
N TYR A 301 0.64 -18.88 1.91
CA TYR A 301 1.66 -18.34 1.00
C TYR A 301 1.41 -18.70 -0.46
N ASN A 302 0.91 -19.90 -0.75
CA ASN A 302 0.46 -20.26 -2.10
C ASN A 302 -0.71 -19.36 -2.54
N HIS A 303 -1.69 -19.10 -1.67
CA HIS A 303 -2.79 -18.20 -1.98
C HIS A 303 -2.29 -16.78 -2.32
N GLN A 304 -1.34 -16.26 -1.53
CA GLN A 304 -0.79 -14.93 -1.74
C GLN A 304 0.05 -14.85 -3.03
N LEU A 305 0.84 -15.87 -3.35
CA LEU A 305 1.53 -15.96 -4.65
C LEU A 305 0.53 -16.03 -5.82
N GLY A 306 -0.56 -16.79 -5.67
CA GLY A 306 -1.64 -16.82 -6.65
C GLY A 306 -2.20 -15.42 -6.93
N TRP A 307 -2.40 -14.62 -5.88
CA TRP A 307 -2.87 -13.24 -6.01
C TRP A 307 -1.83 -12.32 -6.67
N VAL A 308 -0.55 -12.45 -6.31
CA VAL A 308 0.55 -11.71 -6.93
C VAL A 308 0.59 -11.96 -8.44
N TYR A 309 0.68 -13.22 -8.86
CA TYR A 309 0.78 -13.56 -10.28
C TYR A 309 -0.46 -13.17 -11.06
N LYS A 310 -1.65 -13.26 -10.46
CA LYS A 310 -2.89 -12.79 -11.08
C LYS A 310 -2.83 -11.30 -11.42
N ASN A 311 -2.32 -10.48 -10.49
CA ASN A 311 -2.17 -9.04 -10.70
C ASN A 311 -1.05 -8.69 -11.68
N MET A 312 -0.02 -9.54 -11.78
CA MET A 312 1.02 -9.42 -12.82
C MET A 312 0.55 -9.89 -14.21
N GLY A 313 -0.64 -10.51 -14.32
CA GLY A 313 -1.16 -11.08 -15.57
C GLY A 313 -0.59 -12.47 -15.90
N GLU A 314 0.20 -13.08 -15.01
CA GLU A 314 0.76 -14.42 -15.17
C GLU A 314 -0.24 -15.50 -14.74
N TYR A 315 -1.35 -15.61 -15.48
CA TYR A 315 -2.51 -16.41 -15.07
C TYR A 315 -2.21 -17.90 -14.86
N SER A 316 -1.32 -18.51 -15.67
CA SER A 316 -0.95 -19.92 -15.49
C SER A 316 -0.24 -20.18 -14.17
N LYS A 317 0.68 -19.29 -13.74
CA LYS A 317 1.31 -19.39 -12.42
C LYS A 317 0.30 -19.12 -11.32
N ALA A 318 -0.56 -18.11 -11.49
CA ALA A 318 -1.61 -17.81 -10.52
C ALA A 318 -2.49 -19.03 -10.24
N LEU A 319 -2.88 -19.76 -11.29
CA LEU A 319 -3.68 -20.97 -11.22
C LEU A 319 -2.96 -22.09 -10.46
N LEU A 320 -1.70 -22.36 -10.81
CA LEU A 320 -0.86 -23.35 -10.11
C LEU A 320 -0.82 -23.08 -8.60
N TYR A 321 -0.55 -21.84 -8.21
CA TYR A 321 -0.47 -21.46 -6.80
C TYR A 321 -1.82 -21.52 -6.10
N TYR A 322 -2.92 -21.08 -6.73
CA TYR A 322 -4.24 -21.22 -6.14
C TYR A 322 -4.70 -22.68 -6.01
N GLU A 323 -4.37 -23.55 -6.96
CA GLU A 323 -4.65 -24.99 -6.90
C GLU A 323 -3.85 -25.66 -5.78
N ASN A 324 -2.56 -25.34 -5.64
CA ASN A 324 -1.73 -25.81 -4.53
C ASN A 324 -2.28 -25.38 -3.16
N ALA A 325 -2.76 -24.13 -3.06
CA ALA A 325 -3.41 -23.62 -1.86
C ALA A 325 -4.72 -24.37 -1.56
N LEU A 326 -5.56 -24.56 -2.58
CA LEU A 326 -6.82 -25.28 -2.48
C LEU A 326 -6.61 -26.73 -2.04
N ASP A 327 -5.64 -27.43 -2.63
CA ASP A 327 -5.39 -28.84 -2.33
C ASP A 327 -4.80 -29.04 -0.94
N THR A 328 -4.00 -28.09 -0.45
CA THR A 328 -3.60 -28.06 0.96
C THR A 328 -4.82 -27.81 1.85
N ASN A 329 -5.63 -26.79 1.56
CA ASN A 329 -6.83 -26.45 2.32
C ASN A 329 -7.85 -27.60 2.39
N LYS A 330 -8.04 -28.38 1.33
CA LYS A 330 -8.93 -29.56 1.34
C LYS A 330 -8.49 -30.64 2.34
N LYS A 331 -7.18 -30.71 2.66
CA LYS A 331 -6.64 -31.69 3.62
C LYS A 331 -6.82 -31.23 5.07
N ILE A 332 -6.74 -29.92 5.32
CA ILE A 332 -6.74 -29.36 6.67
C ILE A 332 -8.09 -28.77 7.10
N LEU A 333 -9.00 -28.49 6.17
CA LEU A 333 -10.32 -27.89 6.46
C LEU A 333 -11.47 -28.85 6.14
N PRO A 334 -12.63 -28.70 6.83
CA PRO A 334 -13.86 -29.40 6.47
C PRO A 334 -14.32 -29.10 5.02
N PRO A 335 -15.02 -30.04 4.35
CA PRO A 335 -15.41 -29.89 2.94
C PRO A 335 -16.27 -28.65 2.59
N ASN A 336 -17.03 -28.12 3.57
CA ASN A 336 -17.89 -26.95 3.39
C ASN A 336 -17.31 -25.68 4.05
N HIS A 337 -16.00 -25.65 4.33
CA HIS A 337 -15.37 -24.48 4.92
C HIS A 337 -15.30 -23.32 3.93
N LEU A 338 -15.62 -22.10 4.37
CA LEU A 338 -15.71 -20.91 3.51
C LEU A 338 -14.39 -20.57 2.79
N HIS A 339 -13.23 -20.91 3.37
CA HIS A 339 -11.94 -20.73 2.69
C HIS A 339 -11.82 -21.55 1.39
N LEU A 340 -12.49 -22.72 1.32
CA LEU A 340 -12.54 -23.51 0.08
C LEU A 340 -13.37 -22.76 -0.97
N ALA A 341 -14.49 -22.15 -0.57
CA ALA A 341 -15.29 -21.31 -1.46
C ALA A 341 -14.48 -20.11 -1.99
N SER A 342 -13.74 -19.41 -1.13
CA SER A 342 -12.86 -18.31 -1.55
C SER A 342 -11.77 -18.77 -2.53
N SER A 343 -11.20 -19.95 -2.30
CA SER A 343 -10.20 -20.54 -3.21
C SER A 343 -10.79 -20.84 -4.59
N TYR A 344 -11.96 -21.48 -4.65
CA TYR A 344 -12.67 -21.72 -5.90
C TYR A 344 -13.06 -20.43 -6.62
N ASN A 345 -13.50 -19.41 -5.89
CA ASN A 345 -13.83 -18.10 -6.47
C ASN A 345 -12.60 -17.44 -7.12
N ASN A 346 -11.42 -17.53 -6.48
CA ASN A 346 -10.18 -17.00 -7.03
C ASN A 346 -9.74 -17.75 -8.29
N ILE A 347 -9.80 -19.08 -8.28
CA ILE A 347 -9.51 -19.91 -9.45
C ILE A 347 -10.48 -19.58 -10.60
N GLY A 348 -11.78 -19.47 -10.30
CA GLY A 348 -12.79 -19.07 -11.28
C GLY A 348 -12.50 -17.70 -11.89
N SER A 349 -12.03 -16.76 -11.08
CA SER A 349 -11.62 -15.44 -11.56
C SER A 349 -10.39 -15.48 -12.48
N VAL A 350 -9.41 -16.34 -12.20
CA VAL A 350 -8.26 -16.53 -13.11
C VAL A 350 -8.71 -17.14 -14.43
N TYR A 351 -9.53 -18.20 -14.41
CA TYR A 351 -10.10 -18.78 -15.64
C TYR A 351 -10.92 -17.77 -16.45
N CYS A 352 -11.71 -16.93 -15.79
CA CYS A 352 -12.48 -15.88 -16.45
C CYS A 352 -11.57 -14.85 -17.14
N SER A 353 -10.46 -14.47 -16.53
CA SER A 353 -9.45 -13.58 -17.14
C SER A 353 -8.75 -14.23 -18.34
N MET A 354 -8.57 -15.56 -18.32
CA MET A 354 -8.02 -16.32 -19.44
C MET A 354 -9.03 -16.57 -20.58
N GLY A 355 -10.30 -16.19 -20.41
CA GLY A 355 -11.38 -16.51 -21.36
C GLY A 355 -11.88 -17.96 -21.29
N GLU A 356 -11.44 -18.74 -20.30
CA GLU A 356 -11.86 -20.13 -20.08
C GLU A 356 -13.18 -20.19 -19.30
N TYR A 357 -14.24 -19.63 -19.89
CA TYR A 357 -15.52 -19.38 -19.21
C TYR A 357 -16.20 -20.62 -18.63
N THR A 358 -16.12 -21.79 -19.29
CA THR A 358 -16.69 -23.03 -18.77
C THR A 358 -16.02 -23.49 -17.47
N LYS A 359 -14.69 -23.35 -17.37
CA LYS A 359 -13.94 -23.68 -16.15
C LYS A 359 -14.17 -22.63 -15.05
N ALA A 360 -14.32 -21.38 -15.45
CA ALA A 360 -14.70 -20.30 -14.53
C ALA A 360 -16.06 -20.57 -13.88
N LEU A 361 -17.09 -20.91 -14.68
CA LEU A 361 -18.42 -21.28 -14.19
C LEU A 361 -18.35 -22.46 -13.22
N SER A 362 -17.69 -23.56 -13.60
CA SER A 362 -17.57 -24.73 -12.72
C SER A 362 -16.94 -24.38 -11.37
N SER A 363 -15.92 -23.50 -11.36
CA SER A 363 -15.27 -23.04 -10.14
C SER A 363 -16.20 -22.14 -9.31
N TYR A 364 -16.89 -21.19 -9.94
CA TYR A 364 -17.83 -20.30 -9.23
C TYR A 364 -19.05 -21.04 -8.70
N GLU A 365 -19.60 -22.02 -9.42
CA GLU A 365 -20.70 -22.87 -8.96
C GLU A 365 -20.28 -23.71 -7.75
N ARG A 366 -19.07 -24.29 -7.78
CA ARG A 366 -18.51 -25.01 -6.63
C ARG A 366 -18.36 -24.12 -5.40
N SER A 367 -17.92 -22.87 -5.59
CA SER A 367 -17.85 -21.85 -4.54
C SER A 367 -19.24 -21.54 -3.97
N LEU A 368 -20.21 -21.30 -4.84
CA LEU A 368 -21.60 -20.99 -4.49
C LEU A 368 -22.26 -22.14 -3.72
N ASP A 369 -22.01 -23.39 -4.10
CA ASP A 369 -22.59 -24.56 -3.42
C ASP A 369 -22.08 -24.69 -1.98
N ILE A 370 -20.78 -24.45 -1.76
CA ILE A 370 -20.20 -24.41 -0.40
C ILE A 370 -20.85 -23.28 0.41
N GLN A 371 -20.96 -22.08 -0.17
CA GLN A 371 -21.56 -20.92 0.49
C GLN A 371 -23.03 -21.15 0.84
N LYS A 372 -23.83 -21.78 -0.04
CA LYS A 372 -25.25 -22.09 0.23
C LYS A 372 -25.43 -23.02 1.42
N ILE A 373 -24.46 -23.89 1.70
CA ILE A 373 -24.47 -24.79 2.86
C ILE A 373 -24.02 -24.04 4.12
N ALA A 374 -23.00 -23.21 4.00
CA ALA A 374 -22.34 -22.57 5.15
C ALA A 374 -22.99 -21.25 5.61
N LEU A 375 -23.76 -20.57 4.74
CA LEU A 375 -24.25 -19.21 4.97
C LEU A 375 -25.78 -19.11 4.91
N PRO A 376 -26.37 -18.11 5.59
CA PRO A 376 -27.78 -17.79 5.41
C PRO A 376 -28.14 -17.44 3.95
N PRO A 377 -29.37 -17.72 3.48
CA PRO A 377 -29.77 -17.51 2.08
C PRO A 377 -29.64 -16.08 1.55
N ASN A 378 -29.61 -15.09 2.45
CA ASN A 378 -29.49 -13.66 2.14
C ASN A 378 -28.09 -13.09 2.45
N HIS A 379 -27.08 -13.94 2.62
CA HIS A 379 -25.72 -13.49 2.89
C HIS A 379 -25.09 -12.78 1.67
N PRO A 380 -24.40 -11.63 1.84
CA PRO A 380 -23.79 -10.88 0.73
C PRO A 380 -22.86 -11.70 -0.18
N ASP A 381 -22.10 -12.65 0.38
CA ASP A 381 -21.21 -13.52 -0.40
C ASP A 381 -21.95 -14.34 -1.47
N LEU A 382 -23.20 -14.75 -1.21
CA LEU A 382 -24.02 -15.44 -2.21
C LEU A 382 -24.32 -14.49 -3.38
N ALA A 383 -24.63 -13.22 -3.09
CA ALA A 383 -24.85 -12.22 -4.11
C ALA A 383 -23.60 -11.98 -4.97
N SER A 384 -22.41 -11.92 -4.36
CA SER A 384 -21.14 -11.80 -5.06
C SER A 384 -20.88 -13.00 -6.00
N SER A 385 -21.17 -14.22 -5.55
CA SER A 385 -21.06 -15.43 -6.37
C SER A 385 -22.02 -15.42 -7.56
N TYR A 386 -23.29 -15.06 -7.35
CA TYR A 386 -24.25 -14.89 -8.45
C TYR A 386 -23.83 -13.80 -9.44
N ASN A 387 -23.26 -12.70 -8.95
CA ASN A 387 -22.74 -11.64 -9.82
C ASN A 387 -21.56 -12.13 -10.68
N ASN A 388 -20.64 -12.92 -10.11
CA ASN A 388 -19.52 -13.49 -10.87
C ASN A 388 -20.00 -14.48 -11.94
N ILE A 389 -20.95 -15.35 -11.60
CA ILE A 389 -21.59 -16.27 -12.55
C ILE A 389 -22.30 -15.49 -13.67
N GLY A 390 -23.07 -14.46 -13.32
CA GLY A 390 -23.74 -13.59 -14.28
C GLY A 390 -22.77 -12.92 -15.26
N ALA A 391 -21.63 -12.45 -14.76
CA ALA A 391 -20.58 -11.85 -15.59
C ALA A 391 -19.95 -12.84 -16.56
N VAL A 392 -19.79 -14.11 -16.16
CA VAL A 392 -19.29 -15.14 -17.08
C VAL A 392 -20.33 -15.45 -18.16
N TYR A 393 -21.62 -15.59 -17.82
CA TYR A 393 -22.66 -15.79 -18.82
C TYR A 393 -22.80 -14.62 -19.79
N ASP A 394 -22.68 -13.37 -19.33
CA ASP A 394 -22.72 -12.18 -20.20
C ASP A 394 -21.55 -12.21 -21.21
N LYS A 395 -20.34 -12.54 -20.75
CA LYS A 395 -19.18 -12.70 -21.64
C LYS A 395 -19.33 -13.84 -22.65
N MET A 396 -20.10 -14.88 -22.30
CA MET A 396 -20.43 -15.97 -23.23
C MET A 396 -21.57 -15.62 -24.20
N GLY A 397 -22.24 -14.47 -24.05
CA GLY A 397 -23.43 -14.10 -24.82
C GLY A 397 -24.71 -14.81 -24.36
N GLU A 398 -24.68 -15.49 -23.22
CA GLU A 398 -25.81 -16.22 -22.62
C GLU A 398 -26.67 -15.25 -21.77
N TYR A 399 -27.16 -14.19 -22.39
CA TYR A 399 -27.74 -13.03 -21.71
C TYR A 399 -28.91 -13.35 -20.77
N SER A 400 -29.77 -14.32 -21.12
CA SER A 400 -30.88 -14.74 -20.25
C SER A 400 -30.39 -15.36 -18.93
N LYS A 401 -29.30 -16.13 -18.96
CA LYS A 401 -28.69 -16.72 -17.76
C LYS A 401 -27.94 -15.66 -16.95
N ALA A 402 -27.32 -14.70 -17.65
CA ALA A 402 -26.68 -13.56 -17.01
C ALA A 402 -27.69 -12.71 -16.22
N LEU A 403 -28.81 -12.34 -16.85
CA LEU A 403 -29.90 -11.61 -16.19
C LEU A 403 -30.42 -12.36 -14.98
N SER A 404 -30.76 -13.65 -15.11
CA SER A 404 -31.24 -14.46 -13.98
C SER A 404 -30.27 -14.45 -12.80
N SER A 405 -28.96 -14.53 -13.08
CA SER A 405 -27.92 -14.52 -12.04
C SER A 405 -27.80 -13.13 -11.39
N TYR A 406 -27.76 -12.07 -12.18
CA TYR A 406 -27.70 -10.70 -11.66
C TYR A 406 -28.96 -10.29 -10.89
N GLU A 407 -30.15 -10.69 -11.33
CA GLU A 407 -31.41 -10.45 -10.62
C GLU A 407 -31.42 -11.17 -9.27
N ARG A 408 -30.92 -12.41 -9.21
CA ARG A 408 -30.79 -13.15 -7.95
C ARG A 408 -29.80 -12.47 -6.99
N SER A 409 -28.67 -11.98 -7.52
CA SER A 409 -27.71 -11.19 -6.75
C SER A 409 -28.36 -9.91 -6.18
N LEU A 410 -29.10 -9.18 -7.02
CA LEU A 410 -29.81 -7.96 -6.64
C LEU A 410 -30.90 -8.22 -5.58
N GLU A 411 -31.64 -9.33 -5.68
CA GLU A 411 -32.64 -9.72 -4.69
C GLU A 411 -32.02 -9.92 -3.31
N ILE A 412 -30.90 -10.64 -3.23
CA ILE A 412 -30.16 -10.86 -1.98
C ILE A 412 -29.67 -9.52 -1.42
N GLN A 413 -29.05 -8.68 -2.25
CA GLN A 413 -28.53 -7.38 -1.83
C GLN A 413 -29.63 -6.43 -1.33
N LYS A 414 -30.82 -6.43 -1.95
CA LYS A 414 -31.96 -5.61 -1.50
C LYS A 414 -32.42 -5.97 -0.08
N ILE A 415 -32.24 -7.22 0.33
CA ILE A 415 -32.57 -7.69 1.68
C ILE A 415 -31.43 -7.35 2.66
N ALA A 416 -30.18 -7.54 2.23
CA ALA A 416 -29.01 -7.42 3.09
C ALA A 416 -28.52 -5.99 3.30
N LEU A 417 -28.81 -5.07 2.38
CA LEU A 417 -28.19 -3.74 2.32
C LEU A 417 -29.22 -2.60 2.36
N PRO A 418 -28.83 -1.41 2.84
CA PRO A 418 -29.66 -0.21 2.73
C PRO A 418 -30.04 0.13 1.28
N PRO A 419 -31.20 0.75 1.02
CA PRO A 419 -31.69 1.03 -0.34
C PRO A 419 -30.77 1.87 -1.23
N ASN A 420 -29.86 2.64 -0.62
CA ASN A 420 -28.89 3.51 -1.29
C ASN A 420 -27.46 2.95 -1.26
N HIS A 421 -27.27 1.67 -0.97
CA HIS A 421 -25.94 1.06 -0.93
C HIS A 421 -25.30 1.00 -2.35
N PRO A 422 -24.00 1.33 -2.52
CA PRO A 422 -23.32 1.30 -3.81
C PRO A 422 -23.42 -0.03 -4.57
N ASP A 423 -23.40 -1.16 -3.87
CA ASP A 423 -23.53 -2.49 -4.49
C ASP A 423 -24.85 -2.68 -5.23
N LEU A 424 -25.95 -2.09 -4.75
CA LEU A 424 -27.23 -2.10 -5.48
C LEU A 424 -27.09 -1.35 -6.82
N ALA A 425 -26.38 -0.23 -6.83
CA ALA A 425 -26.11 0.50 -8.06
C ALA A 425 -25.25 -0.30 -9.03
N ALA A 426 -24.25 -1.04 -8.53
CA ALA A 426 -23.42 -1.92 -9.36
C ALA A 426 -24.27 -3.03 -10.01
N SER A 427 -25.18 -3.66 -9.25
CA SER A 427 -26.09 -4.68 -9.77
C SER A 427 -27.03 -4.14 -10.84
N TYR A 428 -27.64 -2.97 -10.63
CA TYR A 428 -28.46 -2.31 -11.65
C TYR A 428 -27.65 -1.94 -12.92
N ASN A 429 -26.39 -1.52 -12.75
CA ASN A 429 -25.51 -1.24 -13.88
C ASN A 429 -25.21 -2.51 -14.69
N ASN A 430 -24.94 -3.64 -14.03
CA ASN A 430 -24.68 -4.91 -14.71
C ASN A 430 -25.91 -5.42 -15.47
N ILE A 431 -27.10 -5.33 -14.87
CA ILE A 431 -28.37 -5.63 -15.55
C ILE A 431 -28.58 -4.72 -16.78
N GLY A 432 -28.34 -3.41 -16.62
CA GLY A 432 -28.43 -2.45 -17.72
C GLY A 432 -27.48 -2.78 -18.88
N MET A 433 -26.26 -3.23 -18.56
CA MET A 433 -25.28 -3.67 -19.55
C MET A 433 -25.77 -4.88 -20.34
N VAL A 434 -26.33 -5.89 -19.66
CA VAL A 434 -26.89 -7.07 -20.35
C VAL A 434 -28.05 -6.67 -21.26
N TYR A 435 -28.99 -5.84 -20.81
CA TYR A 435 -30.07 -5.34 -21.68
C TYR A 435 -29.55 -4.55 -22.88
N ASN A 436 -28.50 -3.73 -22.69
CA ASN A 436 -27.86 -3.01 -23.81
C ASN A 436 -27.19 -3.98 -24.80
N ASN A 437 -26.58 -5.06 -24.33
CA ASN A 437 -26.00 -6.10 -25.19
C ASN A 437 -27.09 -6.87 -25.97
N MET A 438 -28.27 -7.06 -25.37
CA MET A 438 -29.46 -7.62 -26.03
C MET A 438 -30.20 -6.63 -26.96
N ALA A 439 -29.72 -5.39 -27.08
CA ALA A 439 -30.41 -4.30 -27.77
C ALA A 439 -31.80 -3.94 -27.20
N GLU A 440 -32.10 -4.33 -25.94
CA GLU A 440 -33.29 -3.92 -25.21
C GLU A 440 -33.09 -2.54 -24.56
N TYR A 441 -32.86 -1.53 -25.39
CA TYR A 441 -32.34 -0.23 -24.96
C TYR A 441 -33.20 0.47 -23.90
N SER A 442 -34.54 0.40 -23.99
CA SER A 442 -35.42 1.02 -22.99
C SER A 442 -35.22 0.43 -21.58
N LYS A 443 -35.03 -0.89 -21.47
CA LYS A 443 -34.77 -1.54 -20.18
C LYS A 443 -33.36 -1.24 -19.67
N ALA A 444 -32.39 -1.12 -20.60
CA ALA A 444 -31.03 -0.70 -20.27
C ALA A 444 -31.00 0.69 -19.66
N VAL A 445 -31.66 1.67 -20.30
CA VAL A 445 -31.80 3.04 -19.78
C VAL A 445 -32.42 3.02 -18.38
N SER A 446 -33.57 2.37 -18.19
CA SER A 446 -34.22 2.31 -16.87
C SER A 446 -33.32 1.71 -15.78
N SER A 447 -32.53 0.70 -16.12
CA SER A 447 -31.60 0.06 -15.18
C SER A 447 -30.43 0.99 -14.84
N TYR A 448 -29.84 1.65 -15.84
CA TYR A 448 -28.77 2.61 -15.63
C TYR A 448 -29.23 3.87 -14.87
N GLU A 449 -30.43 4.36 -15.13
CA GLU A 449 -31.01 5.48 -14.39
C GLU A 449 -31.21 5.12 -12.91
N ARG A 450 -31.67 3.90 -12.62
CA ARG A 450 -31.78 3.43 -11.24
C ARG A 450 -30.43 3.33 -10.54
N SER A 451 -29.40 2.85 -11.24
CA SER A 451 -28.01 2.87 -10.75
C SER A 451 -27.53 4.29 -10.44
N LEU A 452 -27.79 5.22 -11.37
CA LEU A 452 -27.42 6.64 -11.22
C LEU A 452 -28.12 7.31 -10.04
N GLU A 453 -29.42 7.04 -9.82
CA GLU A 453 -30.18 7.56 -8.68
C GLU A 453 -29.55 7.16 -7.35
N ILE A 454 -29.21 5.88 -7.20
CA ILE A 454 -28.55 5.37 -6.00
C ILE A 454 -27.18 6.04 -5.81
N ARG A 455 -26.37 6.10 -6.87
CA ARG A 455 -25.05 6.75 -6.83
C ARG A 455 -25.12 8.23 -6.47
N LYS A 456 -26.11 8.97 -6.95
CA LYS A 456 -26.30 10.40 -6.61
C LYS A 456 -26.56 10.62 -5.12
N ILE A 457 -27.18 9.66 -4.44
CA ILE A 457 -27.44 9.72 -3.00
C ILE A 457 -26.21 9.26 -2.22
N ALA A 458 -25.53 8.21 -2.70
CA ALA A 458 -24.43 7.57 -1.99
C ALA A 458 -23.07 8.28 -2.15
N LEU A 459 -22.86 8.99 -3.26
CA LEU A 459 -21.55 9.50 -3.66
C LEU A 459 -21.52 11.03 -3.78
N PRO A 460 -20.34 11.66 -3.60
CA PRO A 460 -20.15 13.08 -3.87
C PRO A 460 -20.50 13.43 -5.32
N PRO A 461 -20.95 14.68 -5.61
CA PRO A 461 -21.38 15.09 -6.95
C PRO A 461 -20.34 14.89 -8.08
N ASN A 462 -19.05 14.89 -7.74
CA ASN A 462 -17.94 14.77 -8.69
C ASN A 462 -17.27 13.38 -8.67
N HIS A 463 -17.96 12.36 -8.14
CA HIS A 463 -17.39 11.02 -8.06
C HIS A 463 -17.31 10.35 -9.47
N PRO A 464 -16.19 9.71 -9.85
CA PRO A 464 -16.03 9.04 -11.14
C PRO A 464 -17.16 8.07 -11.53
N ASP A 465 -17.70 7.32 -10.57
CA ASP A 465 -18.82 6.40 -10.82
C ASP A 465 -20.11 7.09 -11.33
N LEU A 466 -20.34 8.36 -10.96
CA LEU A 466 -21.45 9.13 -11.52
C LEU A 466 -21.21 9.42 -13.01
N ALA A 467 -19.98 9.77 -13.36
CA ALA A 467 -19.58 10.00 -14.75
C ALA A 467 -19.72 8.72 -15.58
N ALA A 468 -19.28 7.57 -15.05
CA ALA A 468 -19.45 6.27 -15.69
C ALA A 468 -20.94 5.95 -15.94
N SER A 469 -21.83 6.21 -14.97
CA SER A 469 -23.27 6.04 -15.15
C SER A 469 -23.83 6.92 -16.27
N TYR A 470 -23.47 8.21 -16.28
CA TYR A 470 -23.88 9.14 -17.35
C TYR A 470 -23.38 8.70 -18.72
N ASN A 471 -22.13 8.23 -18.80
CA ASN A 471 -21.57 7.71 -20.03
C ASN A 471 -22.33 6.47 -20.56
N ASN A 472 -22.68 5.53 -19.67
CA ASN A 472 -23.46 4.34 -20.04
C ASN A 472 -24.85 4.71 -20.56
N ILE A 473 -25.53 5.67 -19.90
CA ILE A 473 -26.83 6.19 -20.36
C ILE A 473 -26.69 6.87 -21.73
N GLY A 474 -25.66 7.72 -21.91
CA GLY A 474 -25.39 8.41 -23.16
C GLY A 474 -25.14 7.44 -24.32
N MET A 475 -24.39 6.36 -24.06
CA MET A 475 -24.16 5.28 -25.03
C MET A 475 -25.45 4.61 -25.48
N VAL A 476 -26.36 4.30 -24.56
CA VAL A 476 -27.64 3.68 -24.93
C VAL A 476 -28.51 4.65 -25.74
N TYR A 477 -28.60 5.92 -25.34
CA TYR A 477 -29.33 6.93 -26.11
C TYR A 477 -28.75 7.14 -27.52
N ASN A 478 -27.43 7.08 -27.68
CA ASN A 478 -26.77 7.14 -28.99
C ASN A 478 -27.20 5.96 -29.87
N LYS A 479 -27.20 4.73 -29.33
CA LYS A 479 -27.70 3.53 -30.05
C LYS A 479 -29.19 3.62 -30.41
N MET A 480 -29.98 4.35 -29.63
CA MET A 480 -31.39 4.65 -29.92
C MET A 480 -31.58 5.79 -30.93
N ALA A 481 -30.51 6.42 -31.42
CA ALA A 481 -30.52 7.65 -32.21
C ALA A 481 -31.16 8.86 -31.52
N GLU A 482 -31.22 8.85 -30.18
CA GLU A 482 -31.66 9.98 -29.35
C GLU A 482 -30.47 10.91 -29.04
N TYR A 483 -29.85 11.45 -30.08
CA TYR A 483 -28.54 12.14 -30.01
C TYR A 483 -28.50 13.31 -29.03
N SER A 484 -29.59 14.06 -28.90
CA SER A 484 -29.68 15.19 -27.95
C SER A 484 -29.61 14.74 -26.49
N LYS A 485 -30.23 13.61 -26.14
CA LYS A 485 -30.12 13.02 -24.79
C LYS A 485 -28.76 12.36 -24.57
N ALA A 486 -28.20 11.74 -25.61
CA ALA A 486 -26.87 11.17 -25.58
C ALA A 486 -25.81 12.24 -25.27
N LEU A 487 -25.83 13.34 -26.04
CA LEU A 487 -24.92 14.48 -25.87
C LEU A 487 -25.03 15.07 -24.45
N SER A 488 -26.25 15.34 -23.98
CA SER A 488 -26.48 15.87 -22.62
C SER A 488 -25.89 14.97 -21.53
N SER A 489 -25.95 13.64 -21.73
CA SER A 489 -25.40 12.67 -20.78
C SER A 489 -23.87 12.63 -20.83
N TYR A 490 -23.29 12.64 -22.03
CA TYR A 490 -21.84 12.67 -22.21
C TYR A 490 -21.19 13.96 -21.70
N GLU A 491 -21.82 15.12 -21.93
CA GLU A 491 -21.36 16.41 -21.38
C GLU A 491 -21.25 16.36 -19.85
N ARG A 492 -22.28 15.81 -19.19
CA ARG A 492 -22.30 15.69 -17.73
C ARG A 492 -21.27 14.70 -17.19
N SER A 493 -20.99 13.62 -17.94
CA SER A 493 -19.87 12.72 -17.65
C SER A 493 -18.53 13.46 -17.75
N LEU A 494 -18.33 14.22 -18.82
CA LEU A 494 -17.09 14.96 -19.08
C LEU A 494 -16.84 16.05 -18.02
N GLU A 495 -17.88 16.77 -17.59
CA GLU A 495 -17.78 17.76 -16.51
C GLU A 495 -17.20 17.17 -15.22
N ILE A 496 -17.67 15.97 -14.84
CA ILE A 496 -17.18 15.27 -13.65
C ILE A 496 -15.74 14.81 -13.86
N TRP A 497 -15.43 14.19 -14.99
CA TRP A 497 -14.08 13.70 -15.28
C TRP A 497 -13.02 14.79 -15.35
N LYS A 498 -13.38 16.00 -15.84
CA LYS A 498 -12.51 17.18 -15.82
C LYS A 498 -12.09 17.63 -14.41
N ILE A 499 -12.94 17.37 -13.42
CA ILE A 499 -12.63 17.68 -12.02
C ILE A 499 -11.83 16.54 -11.38
N ALA A 500 -12.15 15.29 -11.74
CA ALA A 500 -11.55 14.11 -11.14
C ALA A 500 -10.13 13.81 -11.64
N LEU A 501 -9.80 14.16 -12.89
CA LEU A 501 -8.53 13.81 -13.54
C LEU A 501 -7.65 15.04 -13.79
N PRO A 502 -6.31 14.89 -13.80
CA PRO A 502 -5.40 15.92 -14.27
C PRO A 502 -5.74 16.34 -15.72
N PRO A 503 -5.51 17.61 -16.11
CA PRO A 503 -5.86 18.11 -17.45
C PRO A 503 -5.28 17.32 -18.63
N ASN A 504 -4.17 16.61 -18.41
CA ASN A 504 -3.47 15.81 -19.43
C ASN A 504 -3.73 14.30 -19.31
N HIS A 505 -4.74 13.87 -18.55
CA HIS A 505 -5.03 12.44 -18.38
C HIS A 505 -5.51 11.82 -19.70
N PRO A 506 -4.94 10.70 -20.17
CA PRO A 506 -5.29 10.07 -21.44
C PRO A 506 -6.79 9.78 -21.60
N ASP A 507 -7.47 9.36 -20.52
CA ASP A 507 -8.90 9.03 -20.55
C ASP A 507 -9.79 10.23 -20.88
N LEU A 508 -9.36 11.47 -20.63
CA LEU A 508 -10.12 12.66 -21.02
C LEU A 508 -10.36 12.68 -22.54
N ALA A 509 -9.40 12.21 -23.34
CA ALA A 509 -9.55 12.12 -24.80
C ALA A 509 -10.68 11.15 -25.21
N ALA A 510 -10.84 10.03 -24.50
CA ALA A 510 -11.94 9.10 -24.74
C ALA A 510 -13.30 9.74 -24.45
N PHE A 511 -13.41 10.54 -23.40
CA PHE A 511 -14.66 11.25 -23.07
C PHE A 511 -14.96 12.40 -24.04
N TYR A 512 -13.92 13.09 -24.55
CA TYR A 512 -14.08 14.06 -25.64
C TYR A 512 -14.56 13.40 -26.93
N ASN A 513 -14.03 12.24 -27.30
CA ASN A 513 -14.50 11.51 -28.48
C ASN A 513 -15.99 11.12 -28.41
N ASN A 514 -16.54 10.94 -27.21
CA ASN A 514 -17.96 10.59 -27.06
C ASN A 514 -18.91 11.77 -27.37
N ILE A 515 -18.43 13.02 -27.31
CA ILE A 515 -19.24 14.22 -27.60
C ILE A 515 -19.10 14.75 -29.03
N GLY A 516 -18.15 14.23 -29.83
CA GLY A 516 -17.93 14.61 -31.23
C GLY A 516 -16.63 15.35 -31.46
#